data_AF-A0A4U8SUE7-F1
#
_entry.id   AF-A0A4U8SUE7-F1
#
_cell.length_a   1.000
_cell.length_b   1.000
_cell.length_c   1.000
_cell.angle_alpha   90.00
_cell.angle_beta   90.00
_cell.angle_gamma   90.00
#
_symmetry.space_group_name_H-M   'P 1'
#
loop_
_entity.id
_entity.type
_entity.pdbx_description
1 polymer ?
#
loop_
_entity_poly.entity_id
_entity_poly.type
_entity_poly.pdbx_seq_one_letter_code
_entity_poly.pdbx_strand_id
1 'polypeptide(L)'
;MRAIKRDFVNPDTPSYCDNRKLTSGKAYFLLDDAGRIFKAGEQCAKQHSQTDLSSVPDLTTSLLVNSTKDKHDYSSSRLNSKQQKLDKKSQALTYLLLREEKLKELGFENISYNTLQSYYQEYKNNYDLSEEAINHIYNILNSPNIPKKFSLLNLSTCYAYYYKMEKALQCLNQEQSVYIDSLLKYLKKDYSLTKPQIDGLAKWFEHINCKEIKEAKLKNFYV
;
A
#
# COMPACT_ATOMS: atom_id res chain seq x y z
N MET A 1 14.20 -17.37 6.08
CA MET A 1 13.38 -16.59 5.13
C MET A 1 13.62 -15.11 5.37
N ARG A 2 13.41 -14.31 4.32
CA ARG A 2 13.54 -12.85 4.33
C ARG A 2 12.17 -12.21 4.15
N ALA A 3 11.78 -11.26 5.00
CA ALA A 3 10.61 -10.43 4.74
C ALA A 3 10.97 -9.35 3.71
N ILE A 4 10.26 -9.31 2.58
CA ILE A 4 10.59 -8.41 1.46
C ILE A 4 9.61 -7.25 1.29
N LYS A 5 8.37 -7.39 1.76
CA LYS A 5 7.38 -6.32 1.82
C LYS A 5 6.21 -6.70 2.72
N ARG A 6 5.44 -5.71 3.12
CA ARG A 6 4.09 -5.86 3.65
C ARG A 6 3.09 -5.24 2.67
N ASP A 7 2.04 -5.98 2.36
CA ASP A 7 1.09 -5.62 1.30
C ASP A 7 -0.32 -6.11 1.64
N PHE A 8 -1.32 -5.60 0.91
CA PHE A 8 -2.71 -6.02 1.02
C PHE A 8 -2.90 -7.44 0.50
N VAL A 9 -3.78 -8.20 1.17
CA VAL A 9 -4.18 -9.56 0.77
C VAL A 9 -5.66 -9.78 1.07
N ASN A 10 -6.28 -10.77 0.43
CA ASN A 10 -7.66 -11.14 0.77
C ASN A 10 -7.74 -11.65 2.22
N PRO A 11 -8.78 -11.30 3.00
CA PRO A 11 -8.95 -11.73 4.39
C PRO A 11 -8.97 -13.27 4.63
N ASP A 12 -9.16 -14.05 3.57
CA ASP A 12 -9.15 -15.52 3.60
C ASP A 12 -7.84 -16.15 3.10
N THR A 13 -6.82 -15.33 2.83
CA THR A 13 -5.53 -15.82 2.36
C THR A 13 -4.91 -16.74 3.41
N PRO A 14 -4.51 -17.97 3.06
CA PRO A 14 -3.80 -18.85 3.98
C PRO A 14 -2.48 -18.24 4.44
N SER A 15 -2.27 -18.23 5.75
CA SER A 15 -0.98 -17.89 6.36
C SER A 15 -0.01 -19.07 6.26
N TYR A 16 1.27 -18.75 6.09
CA TYR A 16 2.38 -19.71 6.18
C TYR A 16 2.34 -20.50 7.50
N CYS A 17 2.15 -19.82 8.63
CA CYS A 17 1.99 -20.48 9.92
C CYS A 17 0.56 -21.03 10.08
N ASP A 18 0.45 -22.34 10.30
CA ASP A 18 -0.73 -23.09 10.73
C ASP A 18 -1.95 -23.04 9.79
N ASN A 19 -1.80 -22.67 8.51
CA ASN A 19 -2.91 -22.50 7.56
C ASN A 19 -4.06 -21.60 8.08
N ARG A 20 -3.79 -20.77 9.10
CA ARG A 20 -4.79 -19.83 9.62
C ARG A 20 -5.03 -18.74 8.58
N LYS A 21 -6.28 -18.30 8.46
CA LYS A 21 -6.66 -17.23 7.52
C LYS A 21 -6.15 -15.87 8.00
N LEU A 22 -5.62 -15.08 7.07
CA LEU A 22 -5.12 -13.72 7.33
C LEU A 22 -6.25 -12.69 7.38
N THR A 23 -6.94 -12.59 8.51
CA THR A 23 -8.17 -11.77 8.64
C THR A 23 -7.96 -10.26 8.59
N SER A 24 -6.72 -9.76 8.70
CA SER A 24 -6.42 -8.32 8.73
C SER A 24 -6.42 -7.65 7.35
N GLY A 25 -6.50 -8.43 6.27
CA GLY A 25 -6.39 -7.93 4.90
C GLY A 25 -4.98 -7.47 4.51
N LYS A 26 -3.96 -7.78 5.33
CA LYS A 26 -2.55 -7.43 5.10
C LYS A 26 -1.62 -8.55 5.53
N ALA A 27 -0.53 -8.74 4.80
CA ALA A 27 0.45 -9.79 5.05
C ALA A 27 1.88 -9.32 4.79
N TYR A 28 2.82 -9.89 5.52
CA TYR A 28 4.22 -9.91 5.13
C TYR A 28 4.44 -10.97 4.06
N PHE A 29 5.26 -10.64 3.07
CA PHE A 29 5.69 -11.53 2.02
C PHE A 29 7.09 -12.02 2.40
N LEU A 30 7.20 -13.32 2.68
CA LEU A 30 8.42 -14.00 3.10
C LEU A 30 9.01 -14.77 1.93
N LEU A 31 10.24 -14.44 1.54
CA LEU A 31 11.01 -15.13 0.52
C LEU A 31 11.87 -16.22 1.16
N ASP A 32 11.81 -17.44 0.65
CA ASP A 32 12.73 -18.51 1.02
C ASP A 32 13.94 -18.59 0.08
N ASP A 33 14.89 -19.46 0.43
CA ASP A 33 16.15 -19.62 -0.30
C ASP A 33 15.95 -20.25 -1.69
N ALA A 34 14.78 -20.86 -1.94
CA ALA A 34 14.37 -21.40 -3.24
C ALA A 34 13.63 -20.37 -4.11
N GLY A 35 13.50 -19.12 -3.65
CA GLY A 35 12.81 -18.04 -4.36
C GLY A 35 11.28 -18.09 -4.25
N ARG A 36 10.73 -18.91 -3.36
CA ARG A 36 9.27 -19.02 -3.15
C ARG A 36 8.80 -17.96 -2.17
N ILE A 37 7.62 -17.41 -2.45
CA ILE A 37 7.00 -16.37 -1.62
C ILE A 37 5.86 -16.96 -0.80
N PHE A 38 5.96 -16.84 0.51
CA PHE A 38 4.93 -17.17 1.48
C PHE A 38 4.29 -15.92 2.06
N LYS A 39 3.02 -16.00 2.46
CA LYS A 39 2.29 -14.89 3.07
C LYS A 39 2.11 -15.17 4.56
N ALA A 40 2.44 -14.21 5.40
CA ALA A 40 2.44 -14.38 6.85
C ALA A 40 1.82 -13.19 7.55
N GLY A 41 1.09 -13.46 8.64
CA GLY A 41 0.70 -12.42 9.59
C GLY A 41 1.94 -11.90 10.35
N GLU A 42 1.79 -10.79 11.06
CA GLU A 42 2.92 -10.13 11.73
C GLU A 42 3.66 -11.03 12.73
N GLN A 43 2.95 -11.78 13.59
CA GLN A 43 3.58 -12.68 14.55
C GLN A 43 4.36 -13.80 13.85
N CYS A 44 3.77 -14.40 12.81
CA CYS A 44 4.41 -15.43 12.00
C CYS A 44 5.66 -14.88 11.28
N ALA A 45 5.57 -13.67 10.73
CA ALA A 45 6.72 -13.00 10.11
C ALA A 45 7.84 -12.74 11.12
N LYS A 46 7.53 -12.28 12.34
CA LYS A 46 8.51 -12.06 13.42
C LYS A 46 9.23 -13.35 13.82
N GLN A 47 8.56 -14.49 13.74
CA GLN A 47 9.13 -15.79 14.12
C GLN A 47 10.00 -16.41 13.02
N HIS A 48 9.66 -16.20 11.75
CA HIS A 48 10.29 -16.91 10.62
C HIS A 48 11.17 -16.04 9.71
N SER A 49 11.11 -14.72 9.85
CA SER A 49 11.96 -13.78 9.12
C SER A 49 13.22 -13.47 9.90
N GLN A 50 14.36 -13.46 9.22
CA GLN A 50 15.63 -12.93 9.76
C GLN A 50 15.74 -11.41 9.58
N THR A 51 14.86 -10.81 8.79
CA THR A 51 14.82 -9.36 8.52
C THR A 51 14.16 -8.61 9.66
N ASP A 52 14.72 -7.48 10.06
CA ASP A 52 14.02 -6.52 10.92
C ASP A 52 12.79 -5.98 10.20
N LEU A 53 11.60 -6.32 10.70
CA LEU A 53 10.32 -5.94 10.11
C LEU A 53 10.09 -4.42 10.11
N SER A 54 10.83 -3.64 10.91
CA SER A 54 10.75 -2.18 10.91
C SER A 54 11.34 -1.57 9.62
N SER A 55 12.32 -2.25 9.02
CA SER A 55 12.98 -1.86 7.77
C SER A 55 12.26 -2.34 6.50
N VAL A 56 11.28 -3.24 6.66
CA VAL A 56 10.51 -3.80 5.55
C VAL A 56 9.58 -2.73 4.98
N PRO A 57 9.50 -2.57 3.64
CA PRO A 57 8.57 -1.63 3.04
C PRO A 57 7.12 -2.03 3.31
N ASP A 58 6.30 -1.09 3.77
CA ASP A 58 4.89 -1.33 4.12
C ASP A 58 3.95 -0.52 3.21
N LEU A 59 3.41 -1.21 2.21
CA LEU A 59 2.50 -0.68 1.21
C LEU A 59 1.06 -0.49 1.75
N THR A 60 0.81 -0.89 3.00
CA THR A 60 -0.52 -0.85 3.63
C THR A 60 -0.70 0.32 4.60
N THR A 61 0.32 1.17 4.75
CA THR A 61 0.37 2.25 5.75
C THR A 61 -0.61 3.41 5.52
N SER A 62 -1.29 3.47 4.37
CA SER A 62 -2.26 4.54 4.14
C SER A 62 -3.51 4.38 5.02
N LEU A 63 -3.91 5.50 5.62
CA LEU A 63 -4.98 5.74 6.59
C LEU A 63 -6.42 5.26 6.24
N LEU A 64 -6.62 4.37 5.25
CA LEU A 64 -7.90 3.69 5.11
C LEU A 64 -8.01 2.65 6.22
N VAL A 65 -8.58 3.04 7.36
CA VAL A 65 -8.76 2.14 8.50
C VAL A 65 -9.82 1.11 8.11
N ASN A 66 -9.41 -0.16 8.04
CA ASN A 66 -10.31 -1.29 8.14
C ASN A 66 -10.68 -1.47 9.59
N SER A 67 -11.94 -1.21 9.95
CA SER A 67 -12.41 -1.60 11.26
C SER A 67 -12.46 -3.14 11.29
N THR A 68 -11.59 -3.72 12.10
CA THR A 68 -11.78 -4.92 12.92
C THR A 68 -10.41 -5.27 13.48
N LYS A 69 -10.14 -4.75 14.69
CA LYS A 69 -9.02 -5.04 15.62
C LYS A 69 -7.87 -4.04 15.76
N ASP A 70 -7.66 -3.09 14.85
CA ASP A 70 -6.67 -2.02 15.06
C ASP A 70 -7.27 -0.84 15.86
N LYS A 71 -7.52 -1.06 17.17
CA LYS A 71 -7.83 0.03 18.12
C LYS A 71 -6.57 0.83 18.43
N HIS A 72 -6.16 1.68 17.50
CA HIS A 72 -5.33 2.84 17.81
C HIS A 72 -5.95 4.07 17.14
N ASP A 73 -6.49 4.96 17.97
CA ASP A 73 -6.97 6.28 17.58
C ASP A 73 -5.86 7.03 16.82
N TYR A 74 -6.01 7.14 15.50
CA TYR A 74 -5.18 7.99 14.67
C TYR A 74 -5.72 9.42 14.69
N SER A 75 -5.48 10.12 15.80
CA SER A 75 -5.55 11.59 15.83
C SER A 75 -4.49 12.17 14.87
N SER A 76 -4.89 13.10 14.00
CA SER A 76 -4.03 13.71 12.97
C SER A 76 -2.79 14.40 13.53
N SER A 77 -2.79 14.75 14.82
CA SER A 77 -1.68 15.40 15.53
C SER A 77 -0.48 14.47 15.81
N ARG A 78 -0.66 13.15 15.91
CA ARG A 78 0.44 12.18 16.17
C ARG A 78 1.00 11.51 14.92
N LEU A 79 0.46 11.82 13.74
CA LEU A 79 0.90 11.18 12.48
C LEU A 79 2.22 11.75 11.97
N ASN A 80 2.49 13.04 12.19
CA ASN A 80 3.80 13.63 11.93
C ASN A 80 4.91 12.95 12.76
N SER A 81 4.62 12.46 13.98
CA SER A 81 5.63 11.81 14.83
C SER A 81 5.80 10.31 14.58
N LYS A 82 4.81 9.61 14.02
CA LYS A 82 4.94 8.18 13.62
C LYS A 82 5.61 8.03 12.26
N GLN A 83 5.37 8.96 11.34
CA GLN A 83 6.08 9.02 10.05
C GLN A 83 7.56 9.40 10.25
N GLN A 84 7.87 10.18 11.29
CA GLN A 84 9.24 10.48 11.75
C GLN A 84 9.98 9.29 12.38
N LYS A 85 9.29 8.19 12.72
CA LYS A 85 9.90 7.00 13.35
C LYS A 85 9.85 5.75 12.47
N LEU A 86 9.50 5.91 11.18
CA LEU A 86 9.66 4.86 10.18
C LEU A 86 11.11 4.87 9.72
N ASP A 87 11.72 3.69 9.70
CA ASP A 87 13.08 3.51 9.23
C ASP A 87 13.24 4.07 7.81
N LYS A 88 14.33 4.80 7.58
CA LYS A 88 14.64 5.49 6.32
C LYS A 88 14.59 4.52 5.13
N LYS A 89 15.11 3.31 5.33
CA LYS A 89 15.12 2.24 4.32
C LYS A 89 13.70 1.81 3.99
N SER A 90 12.86 1.58 4.99
CA SER A 90 11.45 1.23 4.78
C SER A 90 10.73 2.28 3.93
N GLN A 91 10.91 3.58 4.22
CA GLN A 91 10.28 4.67 3.45
C GLN A 91 10.76 4.71 2.00
N ALA A 92 12.09 4.65 1.80
CA ALA A 92 12.69 4.67 0.46
C ALA A 92 12.24 3.47 -0.38
N LEU A 93 12.25 2.27 0.18
CA LEU A 93 11.81 1.06 -0.51
C LEU A 93 10.30 1.07 -0.77
N THR A 94 9.48 1.58 0.17
CA THR A 94 8.03 1.71 -0.04
C THR A 94 7.76 2.65 -1.21
N TYR A 95 8.47 3.78 -1.26
CA TYR A 95 8.37 4.73 -2.36
C TYR A 95 8.77 4.11 -3.70
N LEU A 96 9.90 3.40 -3.73
CA LEU A 96 10.38 2.68 -4.91
C LEU A 96 9.35 1.67 -5.43
N LEU A 97 8.83 0.80 -4.55
CA LEU A 97 7.86 -0.22 -4.92
C LEU A 97 6.52 0.37 -5.38
N LEU A 98 6.06 1.46 -4.78
CA LEU A 98 4.84 2.14 -5.25
C LEU A 98 5.01 2.70 -6.66
N ARG A 99 6.15 3.35 -6.95
CA ARG A 99 6.45 3.98 -8.25
C ARG A 99 6.70 2.97 -9.37
N GLU A 100 7.48 1.93 -9.09
CA GLU A 100 8.05 1.06 -10.14
C GLU A 100 7.45 -0.35 -10.21
N GLU A 101 6.75 -0.80 -9.16
CA GLU A 101 6.05 -2.10 -9.14
C GLU A 101 4.54 -1.87 -9.16
N LYS A 102 3.96 -1.42 -8.03
CA LYS A 102 2.52 -1.50 -7.79
C LYS A 102 1.70 -0.60 -8.69
N LEU A 103 1.87 0.71 -8.59
CA LEU A 103 1.01 1.62 -9.34
C LEU A 103 1.27 1.52 -10.85
N LYS A 104 2.49 1.12 -11.24
CA LYS A 104 2.84 0.80 -12.62
C LYS A 104 2.07 -0.41 -13.14
N GLU A 105 2.08 -1.53 -12.43
CA GLU A 105 1.29 -2.73 -12.79
C GLU A 105 -0.22 -2.45 -12.83
N LEU A 106 -0.70 -1.55 -11.96
CA LEU A 106 -2.10 -1.14 -11.93
C LEU A 106 -2.51 -0.16 -13.04
N GLY A 107 -1.56 0.29 -13.86
CA GLY A 107 -1.80 1.15 -15.01
C GLY A 107 -1.96 2.64 -14.66
N PHE A 108 -1.32 3.12 -13.60
CA PHE A 108 -1.25 4.57 -13.33
C PHE A 108 -0.36 5.28 -14.38
N GLU A 109 -0.84 6.40 -14.89
CA GLU A 109 -0.19 7.09 -16.02
C GLU A 109 1.06 7.86 -15.58
N ASN A 110 2.17 7.75 -16.32
CA ASN A 110 3.41 8.49 -16.06
C ASN A 110 4.00 8.28 -14.65
N ILE A 111 3.82 7.08 -14.09
CA ILE A 111 4.25 6.75 -12.72
C ILE A 111 5.73 6.36 -12.61
N SER A 112 6.32 5.83 -13.68
CA SER A 112 7.72 5.39 -13.66
C SER A 112 8.66 6.59 -13.77
N TYR A 113 9.81 6.53 -13.11
CA TYR A 113 10.88 7.52 -13.24
C TYR A 113 12.21 6.80 -13.48
N ASN A 114 12.90 7.17 -14.57
CA ASN A 114 14.09 6.44 -15.05
C ASN A 114 15.14 6.18 -13.96
N THR A 115 15.43 7.16 -13.11
CA THR A 115 16.38 7.01 -12.00
C THR A 115 15.93 5.94 -11.00
N LEU A 116 14.64 5.90 -10.67
CA LEU A 116 14.08 4.88 -9.77
C LEU A 116 14.01 3.50 -10.44
N GLN A 117 13.78 3.46 -11.75
CA GLN A 117 13.72 2.19 -12.49
C GLN A 117 15.04 1.42 -12.37
N SER A 118 16.19 2.09 -12.42
CA SER A 118 17.50 1.45 -12.22
C SER A 118 17.63 0.82 -10.83
N TYR A 119 17.27 1.55 -9.78
CA TYR A 119 17.26 1.01 -8.41
C TYR A 119 16.24 -0.12 -8.24
N TYR A 120 15.10 -0.06 -8.93
CA TYR A 120 14.13 -1.14 -8.88
C TYR A 120 14.67 -2.42 -9.50
N GLN A 121 15.42 -2.36 -10.61
CA GLN A 121 16.04 -3.56 -11.18
C GLN A 121 17.09 -4.16 -10.23
N GLU A 122 17.92 -3.33 -9.58
CA GLU A 122 18.86 -3.80 -8.55
C GLU A 122 18.12 -4.46 -7.39
N TYR A 123 17.05 -3.82 -6.89
CA TYR A 123 16.23 -4.34 -5.82
C TYR A 123 15.58 -5.69 -6.17
N LYS A 124 15.12 -5.88 -7.41
CA LYS A 124 14.52 -7.16 -7.83
C LYS A 124 15.50 -8.34 -7.78
N ASN A 125 16.78 -8.08 -7.99
CA ASN A 125 17.80 -9.12 -7.99
C ASN A 125 18.21 -9.50 -6.56
N ASN A 126 18.32 -8.52 -5.66
CA ASN A 126 18.93 -8.71 -4.35
C ASN A 126 17.95 -8.61 -3.17
N TYR A 127 16.73 -8.12 -3.41
CA TYR A 127 15.76 -7.69 -2.40
C TYR A 127 16.34 -6.73 -1.36
N ASP A 128 17.38 -6.02 -1.76
CA ASP A 128 18.09 -5.02 -0.96
C ASP A 128 18.74 -3.99 -1.87
N LEU A 129 19.16 -2.87 -1.28
CA LEU A 129 19.90 -1.80 -1.94
C LEU A 129 21.03 -1.31 -1.03
N SER A 130 22.08 -0.75 -1.65
CA SER A 130 23.16 -0.08 -0.92
C SER A 130 22.64 1.12 -0.12
N GLU A 131 23.39 1.53 0.91
CA GLU A 131 23.02 2.70 1.72
C GLU A 131 22.98 3.98 0.87
N GLU A 132 23.89 4.13 -0.09
CA GLU A 132 23.92 5.25 -1.03
C GLU A 132 22.66 5.30 -1.89
N ALA A 133 22.23 4.15 -2.41
CA ALA A 133 20.99 4.05 -3.19
C ALA A 133 19.77 4.40 -2.33
N ILE A 134 19.67 3.87 -1.11
CA ILE A 134 18.60 4.21 -0.16
C ILE A 134 18.61 5.71 0.16
N ASN A 135 19.78 6.29 0.39
CA ASN A 135 19.96 7.71 0.67
C ASN A 135 19.50 8.57 -0.50
N HIS A 136 19.85 8.19 -1.73
CA HIS A 136 19.44 8.92 -2.92
C HIS A 136 17.92 8.86 -3.13
N ILE A 137 17.31 7.68 -3.02
CA ILE A 137 15.84 7.52 -3.11
C ILE A 137 15.15 8.35 -2.01
N TYR A 138 15.68 8.33 -0.80
CA TYR A 138 15.16 9.13 0.31
C TYR A 138 15.29 10.64 0.07
N ASN A 139 16.34 11.08 -0.62
CA ASN A 139 16.46 12.49 -0.99
C ASN A 139 15.47 12.87 -2.12
N ILE A 140 15.23 11.97 -3.08
CA ILE A 140 14.20 12.17 -4.12
C ILE A 140 12.82 12.32 -3.48
N LEU A 141 12.44 11.42 -2.56
CA LEU A 141 11.10 11.44 -1.95
C LEU A 141 10.86 12.68 -1.08
N ASN A 142 11.92 13.25 -0.48
CA ASN A 142 11.85 14.45 0.36
C ASN A 142 12.20 15.74 -0.41
N SER A 143 12.43 15.66 -1.72
CA SER A 143 12.76 16.83 -2.53
C SER A 143 11.60 17.84 -2.51
N PRO A 144 11.84 19.13 -2.26
CA PRO A 144 10.79 20.14 -2.28
C PRO A 144 10.17 20.32 -3.68
N ASN A 145 10.88 19.88 -4.73
CA ASN A 145 10.44 19.98 -6.12
C ASN A 145 9.59 18.78 -6.57
N ILE A 146 9.39 17.78 -5.70
CA ILE A 146 8.57 16.64 -6.07
C ILE A 146 7.10 17.07 -6.23
N PRO A 147 6.44 16.77 -7.36
CA PRO A 147 5.01 17.02 -7.49
C PRO A 147 4.25 16.31 -6.37
N LYS A 148 3.34 16.99 -5.68
CA LYS A 148 2.58 16.43 -4.54
C LYS A 148 1.88 15.11 -4.86
N LYS A 149 1.39 14.96 -6.09
CA LYS A 149 0.80 13.70 -6.60
C LYS A 149 1.73 12.48 -6.50
N PHE A 150 3.03 12.72 -6.48
CA PHE A 150 4.09 11.74 -6.35
C PHE A 150 4.71 11.69 -4.95
N SER A 151 4.17 12.41 -3.97
CA SER A 151 4.60 12.24 -2.58
C SER A 151 4.28 10.82 -2.09
N LEU A 152 5.11 10.28 -1.20
CA LEU A 152 4.90 8.95 -0.61
C LEU A 152 3.50 8.81 0.02
N LEU A 153 3.04 9.87 0.70
CA LEU A 153 1.70 9.91 1.30
C LEU A 153 0.60 9.79 0.24
N ASN A 154 0.73 10.52 -0.88
CA ASN A 154 -0.27 10.48 -1.94
C ASN A 154 -0.28 9.14 -2.66
N LEU A 155 0.87 8.59 -3.02
CA LEU A 155 0.99 7.29 -3.69
C LEU A 155 0.43 6.15 -2.83
N SER A 156 0.74 6.15 -1.53
CA SER A 156 0.17 5.17 -0.59
C SER A 156 -1.36 5.31 -0.50
N THR A 157 -1.87 6.55 -0.58
CA THR A 157 -3.31 6.83 -0.62
C THR A 157 -3.95 6.30 -1.89
N CYS A 158 -3.37 6.58 -3.06
CA CYS A 158 -3.84 6.01 -4.33
C CYS A 158 -3.90 4.49 -4.27
N TYR A 159 -2.84 3.83 -3.78
CA TYR A 159 -2.79 2.37 -3.73
C TYR A 159 -3.87 1.78 -2.82
N ALA A 160 -4.08 2.36 -1.64
CA ALA A 160 -5.13 1.91 -0.73
C ALA A 160 -6.55 2.14 -1.29
N TYR A 161 -6.79 3.29 -1.93
CA TYR A 161 -8.06 3.57 -2.61
C TYR A 161 -8.32 2.58 -3.74
N TYR A 162 -7.30 2.31 -4.56
CA TYR A 162 -7.37 1.32 -5.62
C TYR A 162 -7.76 -0.05 -5.06
N TYR A 163 -7.03 -0.53 -4.04
CA TYR A 163 -7.33 -1.81 -3.39
C TYR A 163 -8.78 -1.88 -2.89
N LYS A 164 -9.27 -0.81 -2.24
CA LYS A 164 -10.64 -0.75 -1.72
C LYS A 164 -11.71 -0.72 -2.81
N MET A 165 -11.49 0.02 -3.87
CA MET A 165 -12.41 0.05 -5.01
C MET A 165 -12.44 -1.29 -5.74
N GLU A 166 -11.29 -1.93 -5.98
CA GLU A 166 -11.24 -3.29 -6.54
C GLU A 166 -11.97 -4.31 -5.67
N LYS A 167 -11.82 -4.21 -4.35
CA LYS A 167 -12.55 -5.05 -3.41
C LYS A 167 -14.06 -4.80 -3.44
N ALA A 168 -14.46 -3.54 -3.56
CA ALA A 168 -15.85 -3.17 -3.76
C ALA A 168 -16.40 -3.82 -5.05
N LEU A 169 -15.67 -3.73 -6.17
CA LEU A 169 -16.03 -4.33 -7.46
C LEU A 169 -16.31 -5.83 -7.38
N GLN A 170 -15.57 -6.58 -6.56
CA GLN A 170 -15.81 -8.02 -6.35
C GLN A 170 -17.15 -8.34 -5.68
N CYS A 171 -17.83 -7.34 -5.12
CA CYS A 171 -19.05 -7.51 -4.32
C CYS A 171 -20.31 -6.97 -5.02
N LEU A 172 -20.19 -6.59 -6.29
CA LEU A 172 -21.19 -5.84 -7.05
C LEU A 172 -21.58 -6.57 -8.32
N ASN A 173 -22.76 -6.24 -8.84
CA ASN A 173 -23.12 -6.57 -10.21
C ASN A 173 -22.57 -5.52 -11.19
N GLN A 174 -22.65 -5.82 -12.49
CA GLN A 174 -22.05 -5.01 -13.54
C GLN A 174 -22.64 -3.60 -13.66
N GLU A 175 -23.94 -3.42 -13.40
CA GLU A 175 -24.57 -2.09 -13.43
C GLU A 175 -24.09 -1.20 -12.28
N GLN A 176 -23.86 -1.81 -11.12
CA GLN A 176 -23.33 -1.14 -9.94
C GLN A 176 -21.84 -0.80 -10.06
N SER A 177 -21.09 -1.49 -10.93
CA SER A 177 -19.63 -1.29 -11.07
C SER A 177 -19.25 0.03 -11.76
N VAL A 178 -20.12 0.55 -12.65
CA VAL A 178 -19.82 1.67 -13.56
C VAL A 178 -19.30 2.91 -12.83
N TYR A 179 -19.90 3.25 -11.69
CA TYR A 179 -19.47 4.40 -10.90
C TYR A 179 -18.05 4.20 -10.35
N ILE A 180 -17.76 3.06 -9.73
CA ILE A 180 -16.43 2.75 -9.17
C ILE A 180 -15.39 2.66 -10.29
N ASP A 181 -15.72 2.03 -11.40
CA ASP A 181 -14.84 1.94 -12.57
C ASP A 181 -14.46 3.33 -13.10
N SER A 182 -15.41 4.27 -13.10
CA SER A 182 -15.13 5.66 -13.47
C SER A 182 -14.13 6.32 -12.50
N LEU A 183 -14.29 6.13 -11.20
CA LEU A 183 -13.40 6.69 -10.19
C LEU A 183 -12.00 6.06 -10.26
N LEU A 184 -11.90 4.77 -10.56
CA LEU A 184 -10.61 4.11 -10.79
C LEU A 184 -9.85 4.72 -11.97
N LYS A 185 -10.55 5.03 -13.08
CA LYS A 185 -9.94 5.72 -14.23
C LYS A 185 -9.42 7.10 -13.83
N TYR A 186 -10.22 7.90 -13.12
CA TYR A 186 -9.78 9.19 -12.60
C TYR A 186 -8.57 9.05 -11.67
N LEU A 187 -8.61 8.10 -10.73
CA LEU A 187 -7.51 7.88 -9.79
C LEU A 187 -6.19 7.53 -10.51
N LYS A 188 -6.24 6.67 -11.53
CA LYS A 188 -5.06 6.25 -12.31
C LYS A 188 -4.41 7.39 -13.10
N LYS A 189 -5.22 8.33 -13.57
CA LYS A 189 -4.78 9.48 -14.36
C LYS A 189 -4.34 10.66 -13.49
N ASP A 190 -5.18 11.04 -12.53
CA ASP A 190 -5.05 12.28 -11.77
C ASP A 190 -4.44 12.08 -10.38
N TYR A 191 -4.17 10.83 -9.99
CA TYR A 191 -3.58 10.47 -8.68
C TYR A 191 -4.36 11.02 -7.48
N SER A 192 -5.64 11.25 -7.68
CA SER A 192 -6.48 11.92 -6.70
C SER A 192 -7.96 11.69 -7.00
N LEU A 193 -8.77 11.90 -5.97
CA LEU A 193 -10.20 12.07 -6.09
C LEU A 193 -10.58 13.37 -5.40
N THR A 194 -11.53 14.09 -6.00
CA THR A 194 -12.12 15.29 -5.42
C THR A 194 -12.96 14.94 -4.20
N LYS A 195 -13.18 15.91 -3.30
CA LYS A 195 -14.05 15.72 -2.13
C LYS A 195 -15.44 15.18 -2.48
N PRO A 196 -16.15 15.71 -3.50
CA PRO A 196 -17.45 15.14 -3.91
C PRO A 196 -17.37 13.68 -4.39
N GLN A 197 -16.29 13.29 -5.09
CA GLN A 197 -16.08 11.90 -5.50
C GLN A 197 -15.84 10.98 -4.29
N ILE A 198 -15.10 11.46 -3.28
CA ILE A 198 -14.85 10.71 -2.04
C ILE A 198 -16.14 10.56 -1.24
N ASP A 199 -16.90 11.65 -1.07
CA ASP A 199 -18.17 11.63 -0.34
C ASP A 199 -19.20 10.73 -1.04
N GLY A 200 -19.23 10.76 -2.38
CA GLY A 200 -20.02 9.85 -3.20
C GLY A 200 -19.62 8.39 -3.01
N LEU A 201 -18.32 8.08 -3.08
CA LEU A 201 -17.79 6.74 -2.84
C LEU A 201 -18.09 6.22 -1.43
N ALA A 202 -18.01 7.08 -0.42
CA ALA A 202 -18.29 6.70 0.97
C ALA A 202 -19.76 6.26 1.14
N LYS A 203 -20.70 7.06 0.66
CA LYS A 203 -22.14 6.70 0.64
C LYS A 203 -22.36 5.40 -0.12
N TRP A 204 -21.65 5.23 -1.23
CA TRP A 204 -21.74 4.03 -2.03
C TRP A 204 -21.26 2.79 -1.27
N PHE A 205 -20.16 2.89 -0.53
CA PHE A 205 -19.61 1.82 0.32
C PHE A 205 -20.57 1.37 1.43
N GLU A 206 -21.36 2.29 2.00
CA GLU A 206 -22.38 1.96 3.02
C GLU A 206 -23.45 0.98 2.52
N HIS A 207 -23.71 0.96 1.21
CA HIS A 207 -24.73 0.12 0.60
C HIS A 207 -24.21 -1.22 0.05
N ILE A 208 -22.89 -1.46 0.05
CA ILE A 208 -22.31 -2.71 -0.48
C ILE A 208 -22.50 -3.86 0.52
N ASN A 209 -22.84 -5.07 0.06
CA ASN A 209 -22.97 -6.25 0.93
C ASN A 209 -21.65 -6.85 1.45
N CYS A 210 -20.56 -6.08 1.44
CA CYS A 210 -19.26 -6.50 1.93
C CYS A 210 -18.87 -5.72 3.18
N LYS A 211 -18.75 -6.44 4.30
CA LYS A 211 -18.46 -5.87 5.63
C LYS A 211 -17.16 -5.04 5.64
N GLU A 212 -16.10 -5.55 5.01
CA GLU A 212 -14.79 -4.87 4.97
C GLU A 212 -14.83 -3.52 4.22
N ILE A 213 -15.78 -3.36 3.31
CA ILE A 213 -15.92 -2.14 2.51
C ILE A 213 -16.87 -1.15 3.18
N LYS A 214 -17.97 -1.63 3.75
CA LYS A 214 -18.88 -0.82 4.56
C LYS A 214 -18.17 -0.08 5.69
N GLU A 215 -17.18 -0.73 6.31
CA GLU A 215 -16.46 -0.18 7.46
C GLU A 215 -15.20 0.64 7.08
N ALA A 216 -14.95 0.85 5.78
CA ALA A 216 -13.77 1.55 5.30
C ALA A 216 -13.88 3.07 5.53
N LYS A 217 -12.87 3.66 6.18
CA LYS A 217 -12.80 5.11 6.40
C LYS A 217 -11.98 5.79 5.32
N LEU A 218 -12.67 6.50 4.42
CA LEU A 218 -12.07 7.27 3.32
C LEU A 218 -11.48 8.60 3.82
N LYS A 219 -10.44 9.12 3.14
CA LYS A 219 -9.76 10.39 3.49
C LYS A 219 -9.46 11.24 2.26
N ASN A 220 -9.32 12.55 2.47
CA ASN A 220 -8.95 13.45 1.39
C ASN A 220 -7.52 13.18 0.90
N PHE A 221 -7.31 13.39 -0.40
CA PHE A 221 -5.97 13.45 -0.99
C PHE A 221 -5.32 14.79 -0.65
N TYR A 222 -4.00 14.77 -0.49
CA TYR A 222 -3.19 15.95 -0.23
C TYR A 222 -2.40 16.28 -1.50
N VAL A 223 -3.06 16.94 -2.44
CA VAL A 223 -2.55 17.23 -3.78
C VAL A 223 -2.35 18.72 -3.98
#